data_AF-A0A2K5TJ67-F1
#
_entry.id   AF-A0A2K5TJ67-F1
#
_cell.length_a   1.000
_cell.length_b   1.000
_cell.length_c   1.000
_cell.angle_alpha   90.00
_cell.angle_beta   90.00
_cell.angle_gamma   90.00
#
_symmetry.space_group_name_H-M   'P 1'
#
loop_
_entity.id
_entity.type
_entity.pdbx_description
1 polymer ?
#
loop_
_entity_poly.entity_id
_entity_poly.type
_entity_poly.pdbx_seq_one_letter_code
_entity_poly.pdbx_strand_id
1 'polypeptide(L)'
;MKQVPALKIDGITIHQSNLSVLKQVGEEFQLTWAQNAIISGFNALEQILQSTAGTYCVGDEVTMADLCLVPQVANAERFKVDCTPYPTISSINKRLLVLEAFQVTHPCRQPDTPTELRA
;
A
#
# COMPACT_ATOMS: atom_id res chain seq x y z
N MET A 1 22.44 19.13 2.83
CA MET A 1 21.27 18.35 2.37
C MET A 1 20.40 19.27 1.54
N LYS A 2 20.19 19.00 0.25
CA LYS A 2 19.22 19.75 -0.55
C LYS A 2 17.83 19.32 -0.06
N GLN A 3 17.04 20.25 0.45
CA GLN A 3 15.61 20.00 0.70
C GLN A 3 14.99 19.57 -0.63
N VAL A 4 14.61 18.30 -0.74
CA VAL A 4 13.64 17.91 -1.74
C VAL A 4 12.34 18.53 -1.27
N PRO A 5 11.75 19.50 -1.99
CA PRO A 5 10.50 20.09 -1.56
C PRO A 5 9.48 18.96 -1.48
N ALA A 6 9.04 18.65 -0.26
CA ALA A 6 7.95 17.72 -0.03
C ALA A 6 6.70 18.38 -0.62
N LEU A 7 6.39 18.05 -1.88
CA LEU A 7 5.11 18.37 -2.47
C LEU A 7 4.09 17.48 -1.76
N LYS A 8 3.56 18.02 -0.66
CA LYS A 8 2.51 17.40 0.13
C LYS A 8 1.22 17.61 -0.65
N ILE A 9 0.94 16.71 -1.59
CA ILE A 9 -0.37 16.62 -2.23
C ILE A 9 -1.26 15.87 -1.24
N ASP A 10 -2.11 16.63 -0.55
CA ASP A 10 -3.10 16.09 0.38
C ASP A 10 -3.97 15.05 -0.33
N GLY A 11 -3.95 13.80 0.18
CA GLY A 11 -4.92 12.77 -0.18
C GLY A 11 -4.33 11.41 -0.48
N ILE A 12 -3.62 11.23 -1.60
CA ILE A 12 -3.10 9.92 -2.03
C ILE A 12 -1.80 10.16 -2.79
N THR A 13 -0.68 10.28 -2.08
CA THR A 13 0.60 10.53 -2.76
C THR A 13 1.29 9.21 -3.09
N ILE A 14 1.01 8.69 -4.29
CA ILE A 14 1.76 7.59 -4.95
C ILE A 14 3.28 7.91 -4.99
N HIS A 15 3.67 9.19 -4.87
CA HIS A 15 5.06 9.63 -4.85
C HIS A 15 5.85 9.37 -3.55
N GLN A 16 5.22 9.15 -2.39
CA GLN A 16 5.98 9.00 -1.14
C GLN A 16 6.68 7.64 -1.03
N SER A 17 6.13 6.63 -1.71
CA SER A 17 6.73 5.30 -1.87
C SER A 17 7.50 5.16 -3.19
N ASN A 18 7.67 6.25 -3.94
CA ASN A 18 8.35 6.21 -5.23
C ASN A 18 9.84 5.90 -5.02
N LEU A 19 10.29 4.79 -5.59
CA LEU A 19 11.67 4.32 -5.50
C LEU A 19 12.68 5.35 -6.01
N SER A 20 12.32 6.18 -7.00
CA SER A 20 13.21 7.24 -7.51
C SER A 20 13.36 8.40 -6.52
N VAL A 21 12.32 8.71 -5.75
CA VAL A 21 12.35 9.70 -4.67
C VAL A 21 13.14 9.14 -3.49
N LEU A 22 12.89 7.90 -3.08
CA LEU A 22 13.64 7.23 -2.01
C LEU A 22 15.15 7.25 -2.28
N LYS A 23 15.58 6.94 -3.51
CA LYS A 23 17.00 7.03 -3.91
C LYS A 23 17.63 8.41 -3.68
N GLN A 24 16.85 9.49 -3.64
CA GLN A 24 17.33 10.85 -3.40
C GLN A 24 17.38 11.25 -1.92
N VAL A 25 16.67 10.54 -1.03
CA VAL A 25 16.62 10.85 0.42
C VAL A 25 17.88 10.34 1.16
N GLY A 26 18.71 9.51 0.50
CA GLY A 26 19.87 8.83 1.10
C GLY A 26 19.45 7.50 1.72
N GLU A 27 20.23 6.43 1.48
CA GLU A 27 19.87 5.04 1.81
C GLU A 27 19.43 4.85 3.27
N GLU A 28 20.11 5.53 4.21
CA GLU A 28 19.84 5.46 5.64
C GLU A 28 18.44 5.96 6.04
N PHE A 29 17.83 6.84 5.25
CA PHE A 29 16.53 7.45 5.55
C PHE A 29 15.37 6.85 4.75
N GLN A 30 15.66 6.01 3.75
CA GLN A 30 14.62 5.49 2.84
C GLN A 30 13.56 4.67 3.56
N LEU A 31 13.99 3.78 4.45
CA LEU A 31 13.08 2.91 5.19
C LEU A 31 12.14 3.74 6.07
N THR A 32 12.70 4.61 6.91
CA THR A 32 11.93 5.48 7.82
C THR A 32 10.98 6.39 7.06
N TRP A 33 11.40 6.93 5.91
CA TRP A 33 10.54 7.73 5.05
C TRP A 33 9.35 6.94 4.51
N ALA A 34 9.62 5.75 3.94
CA ALA A 34 8.57 4.89 3.40
C ALA A 34 7.58 4.46 4.49
N GLN A 35 8.08 4.09 5.67
CA GLN A 35 7.25 3.72 6.82
C GLN A 35 6.36 4.87 7.26
N ASN A 36 6.91 6.07 7.46
CA ASN A 36 6.13 7.24 7.86
C ASN A 36 5.04 7.60 6.86
N ALA A 37 5.34 7.51 5.56
CA ALA A 37 4.36 7.74 4.49
C ALA A 37 3.21 6.73 4.54
N ILE A 38 3.53 5.43 4.66
CA ILE A 38 2.54 4.36 4.73
C ILE A 38 1.69 4.50 5.99
N ILE A 39 2.31 4.72 7.16
CA ILE A 39 1.62 4.92 8.45
C ILE A 39 0.64 6.09 8.35
N SER A 40 1.07 7.22 7.78
CA SER A 40 0.18 8.38 7.60
C SER A 40 -1.01 8.07 6.71
N GLY A 41 -0.79 7.35 5.60
CA GLY A 41 -1.86 6.94 4.69
C GLY A 41 -2.83 5.93 5.33
N PHE A 42 -2.31 4.94 6.05
CA PHE A 42 -3.12 3.93 6.73
C PHE A 42 -3.92 4.50 7.89
N ASN A 43 -3.36 5.44 8.65
CA ASN A 43 -4.12 6.17 9.68
C ASN A 43 -5.35 6.88 9.07
N ALA A 44 -5.17 7.56 7.94
CA ALA A 44 -6.28 8.26 7.27
C ALA A 44 -7.30 7.27 6.67
N LEU A 45 -6.81 6.25 5.97
CA LEU A 45 -7.66 5.27 5.29
C LEU A 45 -8.49 4.45 6.29
N GLU A 46 -7.88 3.99 7.39
CA GLU A 46 -8.58 3.21 8.42
C GLU A 46 -9.76 3.99 9.03
N GLN A 47 -9.63 5.32 9.16
CA GLN A 47 -10.72 6.19 9.61
C GLN A 47 -11.83 6.33 8.57
N ILE A 48 -11.48 6.52 7.29
CA ILE A 48 -12.46 6.61 6.19
C ILE A 48 -13.29 5.33 6.11
N LEU A 49 -12.61 4.18 6.17
CA LEU A 49 -13.22 2.85 6.06
C LEU A 49 -14.25 2.57 7.17
N GLN A 50 -14.18 3.23 8.33
CA GLN A 50 -15.22 3.08 9.37
C GLN A 50 -16.61 3.49 8.88
N SER A 51 -16.69 4.37 7.86
CA SER A 51 -17.94 4.87 7.30
C SER A 51 -18.29 4.31 5.92
N THR A 52 -17.29 3.80 5.18
CA THR A 52 -17.50 3.34 3.80
C THR A 52 -17.47 1.82 3.66
N ALA A 53 -16.75 1.12 4.53
CA ALA A 53 -16.51 -0.31 4.35
C ALA A 53 -17.77 -1.14 4.64
N GLY A 54 -18.06 -2.06 3.74
CA GLY A 54 -18.93 -3.21 3.97
C GLY A 54 -18.07 -4.47 3.93
N THR A 55 -18.37 -5.36 2.99
CA THR A 55 -17.48 -6.48 2.65
C THR A 55 -16.14 -6.00 2.11
N TYR A 56 -16.12 -4.94 1.30
CA TYR A 56 -14.92 -4.37 0.69
C TYR A 56 -14.71 -2.91 1.12
N CYS A 57 -13.79 -2.17 0.49
CA CYS A 57 -13.49 -0.77 0.84
C CYS A 57 -14.72 0.14 0.81
N VAL A 58 -15.65 -0.11 -0.12
CA VAL A 58 -16.88 0.67 -0.30
C VAL A 58 -18.06 -0.28 -0.51
N GLY A 59 -18.86 -0.50 0.53
CA GLY A 59 -19.98 -1.43 0.49
C GLY A 59 -19.55 -2.88 0.24
N ASP A 60 -20.36 -3.62 -0.53
CA ASP A 60 -20.25 -5.07 -0.68
C ASP A 60 -19.71 -5.55 -2.03
N GLU A 61 -19.36 -4.62 -2.93
CA GLU A 61 -18.77 -4.92 -4.24
C GLU A 61 -17.33 -4.42 -4.35
N VAL A 62 -16.52 -5.09 -5.18
CA VAL A 62 -15.14 -4.67 -5.44
C VAL A 62 -15.15 -3.35 -6.23
N THR A 63 -14.37 -2.39 -5.75
CA THR A 63 -14.25 -1.05 -6.34
C THR A 63 -12.79 -0.70 -6.66
N MET A 64 -12.58 0.48 -7.25
CA MET A 64 -11.24 1.02 -7.46
C MET A 64 -10.44 1.17 -6.15
N ALA A 65 -11.12 1.39 -5.01
CA ALA A 65 -10.43 1.49 -3.73
C ALA A 65 -9.74 0.17 -3.34
N ASP A 66 -10.35 -0.97 -3.66
CA ASP A 66 -9.80 -2.30 -3.40
C ASP A 66 -8.59 -2.61 -4.28
N LEU A 67 -8.66 -2.19 -5.55
CA LEU A 67 -7.53 -2.29 -6.50
C LEU A 67 -6.31 -1.51 -6.03
N CYS A 68 -6.51 -0.37 -5.35
CA CYS A 68 -5.45 0.41 -4.74
C CYS A 68 -4.99 -0.14 -3.38
N LEU A 69 -5.88 -0.79 -2.63
CA LEU A 69 -5.59 -1.29 -1.28
C LEU A 69 -4.57 -2.43 -1.29
N VAL A 70 -4.81 -3.47 -2.08
CA VAL A 70 -3.99 -4.70 -2.09
C VAL A 70 -2.51 -4.42 -2.34
N PRO A 71 -2.10 -3.70 -3.41
CA PRO A 71 -0.69 -3.38 -3.62
C PRO A 71 -0.12 -2.48 -2.51
N GLN A 72 -0.94 -1.63 -1.88
CA GLN A 72 -0.48 -0.78 -0.79
C GLN A 72 -0.22 -1.57 0.50
N VAL A 73 -1.02 -2.60 0.81
CA VAL A 73 -0.73 -3.52 1.92
C VAL A 73 0.52 -4.36 1.65
N ALA A 74 0.71 -4.83 0.42
CA ALA A 74 1.96 -5.51 0.04
C ALA A 74 3.19 -4.59 0.19
N ASN A 75 3.06 -3.29 -0.10
CA ASN A 75 4.11 -2.31 0.18
C ASN A 75 4.36 -2.14 1.69
N ALA A 76 3.32 -2.11 2.52
CA ALA A 76 3.47 -2.05 3.97
C ALA A 76 4.28 -3.24 4.50
N GLU A 77 4.00 -4.45 4.02
CA GLU A 77 4.78 -5.65 4.35
C GLU A 77 6.23 -5.54 3.87
N ARG A 78 6.45 -5.09 2.62
CA ARG A 78 7.79 -4.88 2.04
C ARG A 78 8.64 -3.91 2.86
N PHE A 79 8.05 -2.85 3.39
CA PHE A 79 8.72 -1.86 4.23
C PHE A 79 8.59 -2.14 5.73
N LYS A 80 8.13 -3.33 6.12
CA LYS A 80 8.04 -3.79 7.51
C LYS A 80 7.22 -2.85 8.41
N VAL A 81 6.14 -2.29 7.87
CA VAL A 81 5.19 -1.47 8.63
C VAL A 81 4.29 -2.39 9.45
N ASP A 82 4.14 -2.08 10.74
CA ASP A 82 3.19 -2.78 11.59
C ASP A 82 1.75 -2.47 11.17
N CYS A 83 1.02 -3.50 10.75
CA CYS A 83 -0.37 -3.39 10.34
C CYS A 83 -1.37 -3.72 11.47
N THR A 84 -0.90 -4.07 12.67
CA THR A 84 -1.78 -4.35 13.82
C THR A 84 -2.75 -3.21 14.17
N PRO A 85 -2.41 -1.92 14.00
CA PRO A 85 -3.35 -0.83 14.27
C PRO A 85 -4.47 -0.67 13.23
N TYR A 86 -4.45 -1.43 12.13
CA TYR A 86 -5.34 -1.27 10.99
C TYR A 86 -6.19 -2.54 10.73
N PRO A 87 -7.09 -2.90 11.67
CA PRO A 87 -7.88 -4.12 11.58
C PRO A 87 -8.84 -4.13 10.38
N THR A 88 -9.46 -3.02 10.00
CA THR A 88 -10.38 -2.95 8.86
C THR A 88 -9.63 -3.16 7.54
N ILE A 89 -8.53 -2.43 7.33
CA ILE A 89 -7.62 -2.63 6.19
C ILE A 89 -7.18 -4.09 6.09
N SER A 90 -6.69 -4.66 7.20
CA SER A 90 -6.20 -6.04 7.24
C SER A 90 -7.30 -7.07 6.92
N SER A 91 -8.52 -6.81 7.38
CA SER A 91 -9.69 -7.67 7.16
C SER A 91 -10.14 -7.65 5.71
N ILE A 92 -10.22 -6.47 5.09
CA ILE A 92 -10.57 -6.32 3.67
C ILE A 92 -9.51 -6.95 2.79
N ASN A 93 -8.22 -6.67 3.04
CA ASN A 93 -7.12 -7.23 2.25
C ASN A 93 -7.14 -8.78 2.24
N LYS A 94 -7.39 -9.40 3.41
CA LYS A 94 -7.54 -10.86 3.50
C LYS A 94 -8.68 -11.39 2.62
N ARG A 95 -9.82 -10.70 2.54
CA ARG A 95 -10.93 -11.09 1.67
C ARG A 95 -10.58 -10.93 0.19
N LEU A 96 -9.93 -9.83 -0.18
CA LEU A 96 -9.53 -9.56 -1.57
C LEU A 96 -8.52 -10.59 -2.08
N LEU A 97 -7.54 -11.00 -1.26
CA LEU A 97 -6.52 -12.00 -1.62
C LEU A 97 -7.07 -13.41 -1.87
N VAL A 98 -8.30 -13.71 -1.46
CA VAL A 98 -8.98 -14.98 -1.77
C VAL A 98 -9.56 -14.97 -3.18
N LEU A 99 -9.85 -13.81 -3.77
CA LEU A 99 -10.44 -13.71 -5.10
C LEU A 99 -9.39 -14.06 -6.17
N GLU A 100 -9.79 -14.88 -7.15
CA GLU A 100 -8.94 -15.30 -8.26
C GLU A 100 -8.30 -14.10 -8.99
N ALA A 101 -9.07 -13.03 -9.19
CA ALA A 101 -8.61 -11.81 -9.84
C ALA A 101 -7.33 -11.23 -9.19
N PHE A 102 -7.25 -11.20 -7.86
CA PHE A 102 -6.06 -10.71 -7.15
C PHE A 102 -4.94 -11.77 -7.10
N GLN A 103 -5.29 -13.05 -7.12
CA GLN A 103 -4.29 -14.13 -7.15
C GLN A 103 -3.55 -14.23 -8.48
N VAL A 104 -4.22 -14.08 -9.61
CA VAL A 104 -3.59 -14.18 -10.94
C VAL A 104 -2.84 -12.91 -11.33
N THR A 105 -3.23 -11.77 -10.77
CA THR A 105 -2.56 -10.47 -10.98
C THR A 105 -1.42 -10.19 -10.00
N HIS A 106 -1.11 -11.13 -9.10
CA HIS A 106 -0.03 -10.97 -8.14
C HIS A 106 1.33 -10.74 -8.86
N PRO A 107 2.19 -9.82 -8.38
CA PRO A 107 3.47 -9.51 -9.03
C PRO A 107 4.41 -10.70 -9.21
N CYS A 108 4.28 -11.77 -8.40
CA CYS A 108 5.06 -13.01 -8.53
C CYS A 108 4.60 -13.96 -9.64
N ARG A 109 3.48 -13.66 -10.30
CA ARG A 109 2.84 -14.49 -11.33
C ARG A 109 2.83 -13.84 -12.70
N GLN A 110 3.51 -12.71 -12.85
CA GLN A 110 3.56 -11.98 -14.11
C GLN A 110 4.68 -12.52 -15.02
N PRO A 111 4.56 -12.38 -16.36
CA PRO A 111 5.58 -12.88 -17.27
C PRO A 111 6.98 -12.29 -17.02
N ASP A 112 7.04 -11.04 -16.57
CA ASP A 112 8.25 -10.26 -16.30
C ASP A 112 8.81 -10.45 -14.87
N THR A 113 8.15 -11.24 -14.02
CA THR A 113 8.67 -11.55 -12.69
C THR A 113 10.04 -12.23 -12.79
N PRO A 114 11.08 -11.71 -12.10
CA PRO A 114 12.37 -12.39 -11.99
C PRO A 114 12.22 -13.82 -11.46
N THR A 115 13.02 -14.76 -11.98
CA THR A 115 12.86 -16.20 -11.69
C THR A 115 12.87 -16.51 -10.19
N GLU A 116 13.70 -15.81 -9.43
CA GLU A 116 13.86 -15.94 -7.98
C GLU A 116 12.66 -15.43 -7.16
N LEU A 117 11.76 -14.64 -7.77
CA LEU A 117 10.56 -14.10 -7.13
C LEU A 117 9.27 -14.76 -7.63
N ARG A 118 9.35 -15.76 -8.53
CA ARG A 118 8.17 -16.46 -9.04
C ARG A 118 7.58 -17.39 -7.98
N ALA A 119 6.25 -17.39 -7.87
CA ALA A 119 5.48 -18.23 -6.95
C ALA A 119 5.12 -19.59 -7.56
#